data_AF-A0A914Z7V1-F1
#
_entry.id   AF-A0A914Z7V1-F1
#
_cell.length_a   1.000
_cell.length_b   1.000
_cell.length_c   1.000
_cell.angle_alpha   90.00
_cell.angle_beta   90.00
_cell.angle_gamma   90.00
#
_symmetry.space_group_name_H-M   'P 1'
#
loop_
_entity.id
_entity.type
_entity.pdbx_description
1 polymer ?
#
loop_
_entity_poly.entity_id
_entity_poly.type
_entity_poly.pdbx_seq_one_letter_code
_entity_poly.pdbx_strand_id
1 'polypeptide(L)'
;MFHQIRTSIIYFLLLIIFDYSFCVEFNAKTYPNPKTFKGAKECNMRSISNICDPDQVFDESTRYRLNSELQQMTRRTEKVQGGFCDRKGFEPLLLVAHEGDQELADELNQQWNLDGQCKKSVIFFLSALDHQFYYSSEPETGFAP
;
A
#
# COMPACT_ATOMS: atom_id res chain seq x y z
N MET A 1 -24.81 6.90 47.92
CA MET A 1 -25.25 7.13 46.53
C MET A 1 -24.20 7.87 45.69
N PHE A 2 -23.67 9.03 46.11
CA PHE A 2 -22.63 9.77 45.36
C PHE A 2 -21.28 9.03 45.16
N HIS A 3 -20.88 8.15 46.08
CA HIS A 3 -19.65 7.36 45.94
C HIS A 3 -19.73 6.27 44.85
N GLN A 4 -20.92 5.70 44.66
CA GLN A 4 -21.18 4.63 43.70
C GLN A 4 -21.24 5.15 42.25
N ILE A 5 -21.66 6.40 42.08
CA ILE A 5 -21.68 7.09 40.78
C ILE A 5 -20.24 7.42 40.33
N ARG A 6 -19.37 7.80 41.27
CA ARG A 6 -17.95 8.11 40.99
C ARG A 6 -17.16 6.90 40.52
N THR A 7 -17.35 5.73 41.12
CA THR A 7 -16.69 4.49 40.68
C THR A 7 -17.18 4.01 39.32
N SER A 8 -18.48 4.12 39.02
CA SER A 8 -19.01 3.78 37.68
C SER A 8 -18.46 4.66 36.56
N ILE A 9 -18.26 5.96 36.78
CA ILE A 9 -17.69 6.87 35.77
C ILE A 9 -16.23 6.52 35.48
N ILE A 10 -15.45 6.14 36.50
CA ILE A 10 -14.05 5.72 36.34
C ILE A 10 -13.95 4.43 35.52
N TYR A 11 -14.82 3.44 35.78
CA TYR A 11 -14.87 2.22 34.97
C TYR A 11 -15.32 2.46 33.53
N PHE A 12 -16.25 3.39 33.30
CA PHE A 12 -16.71 3.75 31.96
C PHE A 12 -15.61 4.47 31.15
N LEU A 13 -14.84 5.36 31.80
CA LEU A 13 -13.68 6.01 31.18
C LEU A 13 -12.54 5.02 30.90
N LEU A 14 -12.28 4.05 31.79
CA LEU A 14 -11.29 3.00 31.57
C LEU A 14 -11.65 2.07 30.39
N LEU A 15 -12.94 1.81 30.17
CA LEU A 15 -13.40 1.04 29.00
C LEU A 15 -13.22 1.80 27.68
N ILE A 16 -13.43 3.13 27.67
CA ILE A 16 -13.25 3.95 26.45
C ILE A 16 -11.79 4.07 26.02
N ILE A 17 -10.83 3.98 26.95
CA ILE A 17 -9.39 4.10 26.65
C ILE A 17 -8.82 2.81 26.03
N PHE A 18 -9.47 1.65 26.21
CA PHE A 18 -8.97 0.37 25.70
C PHE A 18 -9.25 0.14 24.20
N ASP A 19 -10.12 0.96 23.59
CA ASP A 19 -10.57 0.79 22.19
C ASP A 19 -9.80 1.64 21.17
N TYR A 20 -8.86 2.49 21.60
CA TYR A 20 -8.13 3.38 20.69
C TYR A 20 -6.66 2.99 20.60
N SER A 21 -6.21 2.78 19.36
CA SER A 21 -4.82 2.56 18.91
C SER A 21 -4.36 1.10 18.78
N PHE A 22 -5.08 0.32 17.96
CA PHE A 22 -4.40 -0.70 17.17
C PHE A 22 -3.88 -0.06 15.88
N CYS A 23 -2.65 0.44 15.90
CA CYS A 23 -1.90 0.64 14.66
C CYS A 23 -1.41 -0.74 14.24
N VAL A 24 -1.83 -1.22 13.06
CA VAL A 24 -1.38 -2.53 12.57
C VAL A 24 -0.01 -2.32 11.94
N GLU A 25 1.03 -2.80 12.59
CA GLU A 25 2.36 -2.85 12.00
C GLU A 25 2.39 -3.95 10.93
N PHE A 26 2.63 -3.55 9.68
CA PHE A 26 2.74 -4.50 8.58
C PHE A 26 4.18 -4.98 8.41
N ASN A 27 4.33 -6.24 8.02
CA ASN A 27 5.58 -6.77 7.45
C ASN A 27 5.28 -7.39 6.08
N ALA A 28 6.32 -7.80 5.35
CA ALA A 28 6.15 -8.32 4.00
C ALA A 28 5.22 -9.54 3.87
N LYS A 29 5.04 -10.32 4.94
CA LYS A 29 4.16 -11.49 4.97
C LYS A 29 2.69 -11.14 5.22
N THR A 30 2.44 -10.04 5.92
CA THR A 30 1.09 -9.64 6.34
C THR A 30 0.50 -8.52 5.50
N TYR A 31 1.34 -7.72 4.83
CA TYR A 31 0.88 -6.66 3.95
C TYR A 31 0.04 -7.24 2.78
N PRO A 32 -1.18 -6.73 2.52
CA PRO A 32 -2.03 -7.29 1.48
C PRO A 32 -1.54 -6.95 0.07
N ASN A 33 -1.52 -7.95 -0.82
CA ASN A 33 -1.11 -7.75 -2.21
C ASN A 33 -2.32 -7.36 -3.08
N PRO A 34 -2.37 -6.11 -3.62
CA PRO A 34 -3.52 -5.61 -4.40
C PRO A 34 -3.68 -6.29 -5.77
N LYS A 35 -2.72 -7.12 -6.19
CA LYS A 35 -2.75 -7.89 -7.43
C LYS A 35 -3.47 -9.23 -7.30
N THR A 36 -3.91 -9.57 -6.09
CA THR A 36 -4.80 -10.71 -5.82
C THR A 36 -6.20 -10.23 -5.50
N PHE A 37 -7.24 -11.01 -5.79
CA PHE A 37 -8.62 -10.62 -5.46
C PHE A 37 -8.83 -10.42 -3.95
N LYS A 38 -8.28 -11.34 -3.15
CA LYS A 38 -8.34 -11.24 -1.68
C LYS A 38 -7.61 -9.99 -1.18
N GLY A 39 -6.36 -9.80 -1.60
CA GLY A 39 -5.56 -8.67 -1.17
C GLY A 39 -6.14 -7.33 -1.63
N ALA A 40 -6.69 -7.25 -2.84
CA ALA A 40 -7.41 -6.04 -3.28
C ALA A 40 -8.55 -5.64 -2.33
N LYS A 41 -9.31 -6.61 -1.83
CA LYS A 41 -10.38 -6.35 -0.84
C LYS A 41 -9.80 -5.86 0.49
N GLU A 42 -8.70 -6.47 0.95
CA GLU A 42 -7.97 -6.07 2.17
C GLU A 42 -7.31 -4.69 2.01
N CYS A 43 -6.95 -4.30 0.79
CA CYS A 43 -6.48 -2.98 0.39
C CYS A 43 -7.58 -1.93 0.20
N ASN A 44 -8.83 -2.23 0.61
CA ASN A 44 -9.99 -1.36 0.45
C ASN A 44 -10.33 -0.99 -1.02
N MET A 45 -10.10 -1.94 -1.94
CA MET A 45 -10.44 -1.85 -3.35
C MET A 45 -11.51 -2.88 -3.73
N ARG A 46 -12.36 -2.56 -4.72
CA ARG A 46 -13.42 -3.46 -5.21
C ARG A 46 -12.90 -4.56 -6.14
N SER A 47 -11.71 -4.36 -6.70
CA SER A 47 -11.05 -5.28 -7.64
C SER A 47 -9.55 -5.12 -7.57
N ILE A 48 -8.83 -6.04 -8.23
CA ILE A 48 -7.38 -5.93 -8.46
C ILE A 48 -7.02 -4.52 -8.93
N SER A 49 -5.93 -3.98 -8.39
CA SER A 49 -5.53 -2.59 -8.60
C SER A 49 -4.01 -2.41 -8.45
N ASN A 50 -3.55 -1.19 -8.70
CA ASN A 50 -2.16 -0.76 -8.52
C ASN A 50 -1.98 0.07 -7.24
N ILE A 51 -2.96 0.11 -6.34
CA ILE A 51 -2.85 0.78 -5.05
C ILE A 51 -3.24 -0.17 -3.93
N CYS A 52 -2.55 -0.10 -2.80
CA CYS A 52 -2.96 -0.77 -1.58
C CYS A 52 -2.88 0.17 -0.38
N ASP A 53 -4.04 0.44 0.22
CA ASP A 53 -4.20 1.30 1.38
C ASP A 53 -5.10 0.57 2.40
N PRO A 54 -4.55 -0.43 3.13
CA PRO A 54 -5.30 -1.21 4.11
C PRO A 54 -5.72 -0.38 5.32
N ASP A 55 -4.93 0.62 5.69
CA ASP A 55 -5.17 1.52 6.82
C ASP A 55 -6.20 2.62 6.51
N GLN A 56 -6.66 2.73 5.26
CA GLN A 56 -7.60 3.75 4.81
C GLN A 56 -7.10 5.19 5.07
N VAL A 57 -5.80 5.42 4.87
CA VAL A 57 -5.19 6.75 4.90
C VAL A 57 -5.88 7.68 3.91
N PHE A 58 -6.29 7.15 2.77
CA PHE A 58 -7.06 7.88 1.77
C PHE A 58 -8.56 7.56 1.87
N ASP A 59 -9.40 8.41 1.28
CA ASP A 59 -10.79 8.03 1.03
C ASP A 59 -10.92 7.13 -0.22
N GLU A 60 -12.09 6.51 -0.40
CA GLU A 60 -12.33 5.61 -1.53
C GLU A 60 -12.10 6.32 -2.87
N SER A 61 -12.60 7.54 -3.02
CA SER A 61 -12.48 8.31 -4.26
C SER A 61 -11.01 8.56 -4.64
N THR A 62 -10.19 8.92 -3.66
CA THR A 62 -8.77 9.18 -3.81
C THR A 62 -8.03 7.90 -4.19
N ARG A 63 -8.34 6.76 -3.57
CA ARG A 63 -7.77 5.47 -3.98
C ARG A 63 -8.04 5.16 -5.46
N TYR A 64 -9.28 5.32 -5.92
CA TYR A 64 -9.62 5.08 -7.34
C TYR A 64 -8.99 6.08 -8.30
N ARG A 65 -8.89 7.35 -7.90
CA ARG A 65 -8.20 8.37 -8.68
C ARG A 65 -6.73 8.03 -8.84
N LEU A 66 -6.03 7.73 -7.74
CA LEU A 66 -4.62 7.34 -7.76
C LEU A 66 -4.39 6.06 -8.56
N ASN A 67 -5.23 5.03 -8.38
CA ASN A 67 -5.16 3.82 -9.20
C ASN A 67 -5.26 4.13 -10.70
N SER A 68 -6.15 5.03 -11.09
CA SER A 68 -6.29 5.44 -12.49
C SER A 68 -5.04 6.14 -13.02
N GLU A 69 -4.41 6.99 -12.22
CA GLU A 69 -3.14 7.65 -12.56
C GLU A 69 -1.98 6.65 -12.69
N LEU A 70 -1.85 5.70 -11.77
CA LEU A 70 -0.82 4.66 -11.82
C LEU A 70 -0.97 3.80 -13.09
N GLN A 71 -2.20 3.44 -13.46
CA GLN A 71 -2.47 2.73 -14.71
C GLN A 71 -2.17 3.59 -15.95
N GLN A 72 -2.39 4.90 -15.89
CA GLN A 72 -2.01 5.81 -16.97
C GLN A 72 -0.48 5.91 -17.10
N MET A 73 0.27 5.90 -16.00
CA MET A 73 1.74 5.90 -16.04
C MET A 73 2.30 4.69 -16.79
N THR A 74 1.75 3.49 -16.53
CA THR A 74 2.14 2.29 -17.30
C THR A 74 1.93 2.50 -18.80
N ARG A 75 0.73 2.94 -19.21
CA ARG A 75 0.44 3.18 -20.63
C ARG A 75 1.34 4.23 -21.27
N ARG A 76 1.65 5.31 -20.55
CA ARG A 76 2.50 6.41 -21.05
C ARG A 76 3.96 6.02 -21.21
N THR A 77 4.41 4.96 -20.53
CA THR A 77 5.80 4.50 -20.58
C THR A 77 6.02 3.27 -21.44
N GLU A 78 4.94 2.75 -22.06
CA GLU A 78 5.06 1.75 -23.10
C GLU A 78 5.84 2.29 -24.30
N LYS A 79 6.63 1.40 -24.92
CA LYS A 79 7.40 1.71 -26.13
C LYS A 79 6.77 1.05 -27.34
N VAL A 80 6.91 1.70 -28.49
CA VAL A 80 6.40 1.17 -29.76
C VAL A 80 7.34 0.10 -30.35
N GLN A 81 8.63 0.25 -30.11
CA GLN A 81 9.68 -0.60 -30.70
C GLN A 81 10.31 -1.51 -29.66
N GLY A 82 10.88 -2.62 -30.12
CA GLY A 82 11.56 -3.62 -29.29
C GLY A 82 10.76 -4.91 -29.09
N GLY A 83 11.33 -5.83 -28.31
CA GLY A 83 10.68 -7.08 -27.93
C GLY A 83 9.54 -6.86 -26.92
N PHE A 84 8.94 -7.96 -26.47
CA PHE A 84 7.81 -7.92 -25.53
C PHE A 84 8.12 -7.09 -24.26
N CYS A 85 9.25 -7.35 -23.60
CA CYS A 85 9.64 -6.63 -22.39
C CYS A 85 10.15 -5.21 -22.64
N ASP A 86 10.67 -4.90 -23.84
CA ASP A 86 11.06 -3.53 -24.21
C ASP A 86 9.85 -2.62 -24.39
N ARG A 87 8.76 -3.19 -24.90
CA ARG A 87 7.50 -2.49 -25.16
C ARG A 87 6.66 -2.30 -23.92
N LYS A 88 6.79 -3.19 -22.92
CA LYS A 88 6.07 -3.10 -21.65
C LYS A 88 6.50 -1.84 -20.88
N GLY A 89 5.53 -0.98 -20.56
CA GLY A 89 5.75 0.17 -19.70
C GLY A 89 6.06 -0.25 -18.25
N PHE A 90 6.64 0.64 -17.46
CA PHE A 90 6.85 0.33 -16.05
C PHE A 90 5.51 0.25 -15.32
N GLU A 91 5.41 -0.63 -14.34
CA GLU A 91 4.16 -0.95 -13.66
C GLU A 91 4.24 -0.48 -12.20
N PRO A 92 3.83 0.75 -11.90
CA PRO A 92 3.89 1.27 -10.55
C PRO A 92 2.78 0.70 -9.68
N LEU A 93 3.13 0.31 -8.47
CA LEU A 93 2.22 0.02 -7.38
C LEU A 93 2.46 1.04 -6.26
N LEU A 94 1.39 1.62 -5.73
CA LEU A 94 1.44 2.50 -4.57
C LEU A 94 0.94 1.75 -3.34
N LEU A 95 1.82 1.55 -2.37
CA LEU A 95 1.51 0.97 -1.07
C LEU A 95 1.49 2.09 -0.03
N VAL A 96 0.50 2.07 0.85
CA VAL A 96 0.23 3.11 1.83
C VAL A 96 -0.05 2.45 3.17
N ALA A 97 0.71 2.83 4.18
CA ALA A 97 0.46 2.45 5.57
C ALA A 97 0.67 3.65 6.47
N HIS A 98 0.18 3.56 7.71
CA HIS A 98 0.52 4.56 8.72
C HIS A 98 2.03 4.66 8.93
N GLU A 99 2.71 3.52 9.06
CA GLU A 99 4.15 3.42 9.30
C GLU A 99 4.77 2.35 8.40
N GLY A 100 6.05 2.53 8.07
CA GLY A 100 6.85 1.59 7.30
C GLY A 100 8.13 2.24 6.76
N ASP A 101 9.03 1.42 6.24
CA ASP A 101 10.37 1.85 5.85
C ASP A 101 10.82 1.29 4.48
N GLN A 102 12.06 1.60 4.11
CA GLN A 102 12.68 1.12 2.89
C GLN A 102 12.81 -0.41 2.88
N GLU A 103 13.12 -1.03 4.02
CA GLU A 103 13.29 -2.48 4.13
C GLU A 103 11.99 -3.19 3.79
N LEU A 104 10.86 -2.73 4.33
CA LEU A 104 9.55 -3.26 3.99
C LEU A 104 9.24 -3.11 2.48
N ALA A 105 9.53 -1.96 1.88
CA ALA A 105 9.32 -1.76 0.44
C ALA A 105 10.13 -2.75 -0.41
N ASP A 106 11.38 -3.01 -0.02
CA ASP A 106 12.27 -3.95 -0.70
C ASP A 106 11.83 -5.40 -0.52
N GLU A 107 11.46 -5.81 0.70
CA GLU A 107 10.95 -7.14 0.99
C GLU A 107 9.66 -7.44 0.22
N LEU A 108 8.74 -6.47 0.13
CA LEU A 108 7.49 -6.61 -0.64
C LEU A 108 7.76 -6.82 -2.12
N ASN A 109 8.70 -6.07 -2.68
CA ASN A 109 9.07 -6.17 -4.08
C ASN A 109 9.67 -7.55 -4.39
N GLN A 110 10.58 -8.00 -3.52
CA GLN A 110 11.20 -9.32 -3.62
C GLN A 110 10.20 -10.46 -3.46
N GLN A 111 9.34 -10.39 -2.43
CA GLN A 111 8.43 -11.47 -2.07
C GLN A 111 7.31 -11.65 -3.10
N TRP A 112 6.77 -10.55 -3.62
CA TRP A 112 5.62 -10.64 -4.53
C TRP A 112 6.00 -10.98 -5.97
N ASN A 113 7.26 -10.76 -6.37
CA ASN A 113 7.78 -11.07 -7.70
C ASN A 113 6.79 -10.70 -8.82
N LEU A 114 6.31 -9.45 -8.76
CA LEU A 114 5.14 -8.97 -9.49
C LEU A 114 5.30 -9.06 -11.02
N ASP A 115 6.54 -9.01 -11.50
CA ASP A 115 6.87 -9.19 -12.91
C ASP A 115 8.19 -9.95 -13.07
N GLY A 116 8.19 -11.23 -12.71
CA GLY A 116 9.38 -12.07 -12.82
C GLY A 116 9.92 -12.28 -14.23
N GLN A 117 9.20 -11.86 -15.29
CA GLN A 117 9.64 -11.98 -16.68
C GLN A 117 10.31 -10.71 -17.19
N CYS A 118 9.60 -9.58 -17.14
CA CYS A 118 10.06 -8.33 -17.73
C CYS A 118 10.60 -7.34 -16.70
N LYS A 119 10.43 -7.65 -15.41
CA LYS A 119 10.99 -6.90 -14.29
C LYS A 119 10.62 -5.41 -14.36
N LYS A 120 9.38 -5.10 -14.76
CA LYS A 120 8.88 -3.73 -14.95
C LYS A 120 8.13 -3.17 -13.75
N SER A 121 7.86 -3.98 -12.73
CA SER A 121 7.17 -3.52 -11.54
C SER A 121 8.04 -2.61 -10.67
N VAL A 122 7.43 -1.55 -10.16
CA VAL A 122 8.04 -0.62 -9.21
C VAL A 122 7.08 -0.46 -8.04
N ILE A 123 7.55 -0.71 -6.83
CA ILE A 123 6.82 -0.42 -5.60
C ILE A 123 7.18 0.99 -5.16
N PHE A 124 6.16 1.81 -4.93
CA PHE A 124 6.24 3.04 -4.18
C PHE A 124 5.56 2.83 -2.84
N PHE A 125 6.21 3.19 -1.74
CA PHE A 125 5.67 3.01 -0.40
C PHE A 125 5.57 4.36 0.33
N LEU A 126 4.37 4.71 0.77
CA LEU A 126 4.10 5.91 1.57
C LEU A 126 3.90 5.52 3.03
N SER A 127 4.84 5.92 3.89
CA SER A 127 4.63 5.96 5.36
C SER A 127 3.91 7.27 5.69
N ALA A 128 2.62 7.17 6.00
CA ALA A 128 1.74 8.32 6.10
C ALA A 128 2.01 9.19 7.33
N LEU A 129 2.32 8.59 8.49
CA LEU A 129 2.60 9.32 9.72
C LEU A 129 3.99 9.97 9.71
N ASP A 130 4.98 9.31 9.10
CA ASP A 130 6.35 9.84 8.99
C ASP A 130 6.54 10.78 7.79
N HIS A 131 5.51 10.88 6.93
CA HIS A 131 5.56 11.58 5.64
C HIS A 131 6.76 11.18 4.78
N GLN A 132 7.15 9.90 4.84
CA GLN A 132 8.27 9.36 4.07
C GLN A 132 7.76 8.59 2.85
N PHE A 133 8.50 8.71 1.76
CA PHE A 133 8.21 8.01 0.52
C PHE A 133 9.43 7.19 0.11
N TYR A 134 9.25 5.88 0.02
CA TYR A 134 10.26 4.91 -0.38
C TYR A 134 9.91 4.33 -1.73
N TYR A 135 10.90 3.73 -2.39
CA TYR A 135 10.65 2.99 -3.62
C TYR A 135 11.53 1.75 -3.69
N SER A 136 11.03 0.72 -4.37
CA SER A 136 11.79 -0.49 -4.69
C SER A 136 11.51 -0.89 -6.13
N SER A 137 12.56 -1.21 -6.87
CA SER A 137 12.50 -1.53 -8.29
C SER A 137 13.58 -2.53 -8.66
N GLU A 138 13.32 -3.38 -9.65
CA GLU A 138 14.38 -4.18 -10.24
C GLU A 138 15.27 -3.35 -11.19
N PRO A 139 16.56 -3.71 -11.38
CA PRO A 139 17.49 -2.94 -12.23
C PRO A 139 17.02 -2.72 -13.67
N GLU A 140 16.20 -3.62 -14.22
CA GLU A 140 15.74 -3.61 -15.62
C GLU A 140 14.36 -2.93 -15.81
N THR A 141 13.82 -2.31 -14.76
CA THR A 141 12.51 -1.64 -14.78
C THR A 141 12.44 -0.51 -15.82
N GLY A 142 13.57 0.14 -16.11
CA GLY A 142 13.60 1.36 -16.92
C GLY A 142 13.06 2.58 -16.18
N PHE A 143 12.84 2.46 -14.86
CA PHE A 143 12.60 3.56 -13.94
C PHE A 143 13.95 4.08 -13.46
N ALA A 144 14.22 5.36 -13.67
CA ALA A 144 15.35 6.07 -13.07
C ALA A 144 14.76 7.12 -12.11
N PRO A 145 15.04 7.04 -10.80
CA PRO A 145 14.57 8.01 -9.82
C PRO A 145 15.14 9.42 -10.06
#